data_AF-A0A2N2BMD4-F1
#
_entry.id   AF-A0A2N2BMD4-F1
#
_cell.length_a   1.000
_cell.length_b   1.000
_cell.length_c   1.000
_cell.angle_alpha   90.00
_cell.angle_beta   90.00
_cell.angle_gamma   90.00
#
_symmetry.space_group_name_H-M   'P 1'
#
loop_
_entity.id
_entity.type
_entity.pdbx_description
1 polymer ?
#
loop_
_entity_poly.entity_id
_entity_poly.type
_entity_poly.pdbx_seq_one_letter_code
_entity_poly.pdbx_strand_id
1 'polypeptide(L)'
;MNKTEFLLSLEKKLVALPTHEIEVTQGFYSEMIDDRIEDGMREEDAVAAIGDVDTIVQNTLLELPLPTLMKAKIQPKAGLKLWEIVLMVLGFPLWFPLVLAFFIVILAVYVSVWAVIISLYASVAAFAFSGVAGIISLLFAQSFAAGLLMFGLSLICIGIAVLAFFGVTKLSSWLIGLTRRFLRWVKSLFLKKEVV
;
A
#
# COMPACT_ATOMS: atom_id res chain seq x y z
N MET A 1 -48.62 -7.18 21.62
CA MET A 1 -47.26 -6.66 21.84
C MET A 1 -47.42 -5.40 22.65
N ASN A 2 -46.63 -5.20 23.71
CA ASN A 2 -46.73 -3.94 24.48
C ASN A 2 -45.90 -2.82 23.81
N LYS A 3 -46.13 -1.55 24.15
CA LYS A 3 -45.42 -0.40 23.55
C LYS A 3 -43.90 -0.56 23.66
N THR A 4 -43.42 -0.99 24.82
CA THR A 4 -41.99 -1.21 25.08
C THR A 4 -41.42 -2.31 24.18
N GLU A 5 -42.16 -3.40 23.96
CA GLU A 5 -41.73 -4.50 23.09
C GLU A 5 -41.69 -4.06 21.63
N PHE A 6 -42.66 -3.25 21.21
CA PHE A 6 -42.72 -2.66 19.88
C PHE A 6 -41.50 -1.76 19.63
N LEU A 7 -41.21 -0.81 20.51
CA LEU A 7 -40.09 0.12 20.34
C LEU A 7 -38.73 -0.58 20.36
N LEU A 8 -38.54 -1.59 21.21
CA LEU A 8 -37.33 -2.43 21.23
C LEU A 8 -37.17 -3.23 19.93
N SER A 9 -38.27 -3.77 19.39
CA SER A 9 -38.23 -4.51 18.14
C SER A 9 -37.91 -3.59 16.94
N LEU A 10 -38.39 -2.34 16.97
CA LEU A 10 -38.10 -1.31 15.98
C LEU A 10 -36.62 -0.90 16.02
N GLU A 11 -36.06 -0.69 17.22
CA GLU A 11 -34.63 -0.38 17.43
C GLU A 11 -33.74 -1.45 16.81
N LYS A 12 -34.04 -2.72 17.13
CA LYS A 12 -33.23 -3.87 16.74
C LYS A 12 -33.20 -4.03 15.21
N LYS A 13 -34.29 -3.71 14.53
CA LYS A 13 -34.40 -3.78 13.06
C LYS A 13 -33.79 -2.55 12.38
N LEU A 14 -33.78 -1.38 13.03
CA LEU A 14 -33.19 -0.13 12.51
C LEU A 14 -31.73 0.10 12.91
N VAL A 15 -31.07 -0.85 13.58
CA VAL A 15 -29.65 -0.77 14.03
C VAL A 15 -28.64 -0.50 12.90
N ALA A 16 -29.06 -0.63 11.64
CA ALA A 16 -28.24 -0.28 10.49
C ALA A 16 -28.17 1.23 10.22
N LEU A 17 -29.07 2.03 10.80
CA LEU A 17 -29.15 3.48 10.62
C LEU A 17 -28.34 4.26 11.68
N PRO A 18 -28.03 5.55 11.44
CA PRO A 18 -27.42 6.41 12.45
C PRO A 18 -28.32 6.52 13.69
N THR A 19 -27.73 6.56 14.89
CA THR A 19 -28.46 6.60 16.18
C THR A 19 -29.53 7.69 16.24
N HIS A 20 -29.25 8.88 15.69
CA HIS A 20 -30.20 9.99 15.59
C HIS A 20 -31.49 9.63 14.82
N GLU A 21 -31.39 8.90 13.71
CA GLU A 21 -32.56 8.49 12.90
C GLU A 21 -33.41 7.45 13.64
N ILE A 22 -32.76 6.57 14.42
CA ILE A 22 -33.45 5.57 15.24
C ILE A 22 -34.27 6.26 16.35
N GLU A 23 -33.68 7.23 17.05
CA GLU A 23 -34.34 8.01 18.11
C GLU A 23 -35.54 8.81 17.58
N VAL A 24 -35.39 9.48 16.43
CA VAL A 24 -36.48 10.23 15.78
C VAL A 24 -37.62 9.30 15.38
N THR A 25 -37.30 8.16 14.77
CA THR A 25 -38.32 7.18 14.33
C THR A 25 -39.05 6.59 15.53
N GLN A 26 -38.34 6.22 16.60
CA GLN A 26 -38.95 5.73 17.83
C GLN A 26 -39.84 6.78 18.50
N GLY A 27 -39.40 8.04 18.55
CA GLY A 27 -40.17 9.14 19.12
C GLY A 27 -41.50 9.33 18.40
N PHE A 28 -41.48 9.36 17.07
CA PHE A 28 -42.68 9.50 16.24
C PHE A 28 -43.71 8.38 16.49
N TYR A 29 -43.28 7.12 16.49
CA TYR A 29 -44.20 6.01 16.76
C TYR A 29 -44.63 5.94 18.23
N SER A 30 -43.79 6.37 19.18
CA SER A 30 -44.18 6.47 20.59
C SER A 30 -45.30 7.48 20.76
N GLU A 31 -45.19 8.67 20.18
CA GLU A 31 -46.22 9.73 20.22
C GLU A 31 -47.53 9.24 19.60
N MET A 32 -47.46 8.59 18.44
CA MET A 32 -48.65 7.99 17.80
C MET A 32 -49.33 6.88 18.63
N ILE A 33 -48.58 6.14 19.44
CA ILE A 33 -49.15 5.14 20.37
C ILE A 33 -49.78 5.86 21.56
N ASP A 34 -49.11 6.88 22.09
CA ASP A 34 -49.57 7.65 23.24
C ASP A 34 -50.89 8.38 22.94
N ASP A 35 -51.01 9.04 21.78
CA ASP A 35 -52.25 9.70 21.34
C ASP A 35 -53.44 8.71 21.33
N ARG A 36 -53.20 7.48 20.86
CA ARG A 36 -54.24 6.44 20.80
C ARG A 36 -54.64 5.93 22.18
N ILE A 37 -53.69 5.86 23.10
CA ILE A 37 -53.95 5.48 24.50
C ILE A 37 -54.75 6.60 25.19
N GLU A 38 -54.41 7.87 24.93
CA GLU A 38 -55.16 9.04 25.42
C GLU A 38 -56.60 9.09 24.89
N ASP A 39 -56.82 8.65 23.64
CA ASP A 39 -58.15 8.47 23.05
C ASP A 39 -58.96 7.29 23.64
N GLY A 40 -58.40 6.56 24.62
CA GLY A 40 -59.08 5.51 25.37
C GLY A 40 -58.91 4.09 24.82
N MET A 41 -57.98 3.87 23.87
CA MET A 41 -57.60 2.51 23.46
C MET A 41 -56.67 1.85 24.48
N ARG A 42 -56.77 0.52 24.60
CA ARG A 42 -55.79 -0.25 25.36
C ARG A 42 -54.48 -0.28 24.59
N GLU A 43 -53.36 -0.30 25.31
CA GLU A 43 -52.00 -0.26 24.74
C GLU A 43 -51.78 -1.33 23.65
N GLU A 44 -52.28 -2.54 23.87
CA GLU A 44 -52.17 -3.65 22.91
C GLU A 44 -52.93 -3.39 21.60
N ASP A 45 -54.11 -2.75 21.69
CA ASP A 45 -54.95 -2.40 20.55
C ASP A 45 -54.37 -1.20 19.79
N ALA A 46 -53.77 -0.24 20.52
CA ALA A 46 -53.08 0.91 19.93
C ALA A 46 -51.86 0.48 19.11
N VAL A 47 -51.07 -0.48 19.61
CA VAL A 47 -49.94 -1.06 18.88
C VAL A 47 -50.42 -1.86 17.66
N ALA A 48 -51.49 -2.64 17.80
CA ALA A 48 -52.07 -3.38 16.68
C ALA A 48 -52.61 -2.46 15.57
N ALA A 49 -53.14 -1.28 15.92
CA ALA A 49 -53.67 -0.31 14.97
C ALA A 49 -52.60 0.42 14.14
N ILE A 50 -51.35 0.49 14.63
CA ILE A 50 -50.22 1.08 13.89
C ILE A 50 -49.70 0.13 12.81
N GLY A 51 -49.86 -1.18 13.02
CA GLY A 51 -49.52 -2.20 12.05
C GLY A 51 -48.25 -2.96 12.40
N ASP A 52 -47.79 -3.77 11.43
CA ASP A 52 -46.68 -4.69 11.63
C ASP A 52 -45.31 -3.99 11.57
N VAL A 53 -44.43 -4.39 12.49
CA VAL A 53 -43.09 -3.80 12.66
C VAL A 53 -42.23 -3.97 11.40
N ASP A 54 -42.32 -5.10 10.70
CA ASP A 54 -41.53 -5.30 9.47
C ASP A 54 -41.98 -4.37 8.34
N THR A 55 -43.30 -4.14 8.24
CA THR A 55 -43.87 -3.22 7.25
C THR A 55 -43.44 -1.78 7.53
N ILE A 56 -43.44 -1.39 8.81
CA ILE A 56 -43.00 -0.06 9.26
C ILE A 56 -41.52 0.16 8.94
N VAL A 57 -40.67 -0.81 9.27
CA VAL A 57 -39.22 -0.74 8.97
C VAL A 57 -38.98 -0.62 7.48
N GLN A 58 -39.71 -1.37 6.65
CA GLN A 58 -39.57 -1.31 5.20
C GLN A 58 -39.95 0.07 4.64
N ASN A 59 -41.06 0.64 5.11
CA ASN A 59 -41.50 1.98 4.70
C ASN A 59 -40.52 3.07 5.16
N THR A 60 -40.05 3.03 6.41
CA THR A 60 -39.04 3.96 6.91
C THR A 60 -37.75 3.90 6.09
N LEU A 61 -37.30 2.70 5.71
CA LEU A 61 -36.11 2.54 4.86
C LEU A 61 -36.30 3.06 3.43
N LEU A 62 -37.52 3.00 2.88
CA LEU A 62 -37.85 3.50 1.55
C LEU A 62 -38.01 5.03 1.51
N GLU A 63 -38.50 5.63 2.60
CA GLU A 63 -38.66 7.09 2.74
C GLU A 63 -37.33 7.80 3.01
N LEU A 64 -36.33 7.08 3.53
CA LEU A 64 -35.02 7.64 3.80
C LEU A 64 -34.23 7.95 2.51
N PRO A 65 -33.63 9.15 2.39
CA PRO A 65 -32.87 9.51 1.21
C PRO A 65 -31.59 8.66 1.10
N LEU A 66 -31.26 8.16 -0.10
CA LEU A 66 -30.09 7.30 -0.36
C LEU A 66 -28.76 7.71 0.34
N PRO A 67 -28.42 9.01 0.48
CA PRO A 67 -27.22 9.43 1.20
C PRO A 67 -27.18 9.03 2.68
N THR A 68 -28.33 8.94 3.38
CA THR A 68 -28.37 8.52 4.80
C THR A 68 -28.13 7.03 4.92
N LEU A 69 -28.70 6.24 4.01
CA LEU A 69 -28.45 4.79 3.91
C LEU A 69 -26.98 4.48 3.57
N MET A 70 -26.36 5.29 2.71
CA MET A 70 -24.93 5.17 2.40
C MET A 70 -24.06 5.55 3.61
N LYS A 71 -24.38 6.61 4.34
CA LYS A 71 -23.67 6.99 5.56
C LYS A 71 -23.75 5.90 6.64
N ALA A 72 -24.91 5.27 6.80
CA ALA A 72 -25.11 4.10 7.64
C ALA A 72 -24.18 2.93 7.29
N LYS A 73 -24.03 2.63 5.99
CA LYS A 73 -23.13 1.56 5.51
C LYS A 73 -21.65 1.91 5.66
N ILE A 74 -21.31 3.19 5.59
CA ILE A 74 -19.92 3.70 5.64
C ILE A 74 -19.49 3.99 7.08
N GLN A 75 -20.41 4.16 8.03
CA GLN A 75 -20.06 4.28 9.45
C GLN A 75 -19.41 2.97 9.91
N PRO A 76 -18.12 2.98 10.26
CA PRO A 76 -17.48 1.77 10.77
C PRO A 76 -18.14 1.41 12.11
N LYS A 77 -18.70 0.20 12.21
CA LYS A 77 -19.35 -0.36 13.41
C LYS A 77 -18.44 -0.53 14.64
N ALA A 78 -17.20 -0.07 14.58
CA ALA A 78 -16.32 0.00 15.72
C ALA A 78 -15.34 1.15 15.47
N GLY A 79 -15.47 2.24 16.22
CA GLY A 79 -14.33 3.11 16.45
C GLY A 79 -13.22 2.25 17.02
N LEU A 80 -12.05 2.24 16.37
CA LEU A 80 -10.83 1.68 16.95
C LEU A 80 -10.74 2.20 18.38
N LYS A 81 -10.61 1.30 19.36
CA LYS A 81 -10.61 1.71 20.77
C LYS A 81 -9.50 2.75 20.91
N LEU A 82 -9.78 3.86 21.59
CA LEU A 82 -8.81 4.95 21.77
C LEU A 82 -7.43 4.42 22.25
N TRP A 83 -7.45 3.32 23.01
CA TRP A 83 -6.28 2.54 23.41
C TRP A 83 -5.44 1.98 22.26
N GLU A 84 -6.04 1.42 21.21
CA GLU A 84 -5.34 0.93 20.01
C GLU A 84 -4.72 2.08 19.22
N ILE A 85 -5.38 3.23 19.16
CA ILE A 85 -4.83 4.43 18.51
C ILE A 85 -3.63 4.94 19.32
N VAL A 86 -3.72 5.00 20.65
CA VAL A 86 -2.61 5.38 21.52
C VAL A 86 -1.43 4.40 21.39
N LEU A 87 -1.69 3.10 21.34
CA LEU A 87 -0.67 2.07 21.08
C LEU A 87 -0.05 2.21 19.68
N MET A 88 -0.83 2.53 18.66
CA MET A 88 -0.32 2.73 17.31
C MET A 88 0.50 4.02 17.18
N VAL A 89 0.15 5.08 17.94
CA VAL A 89 0.89 6.34 18.02
C VAL A 89 2.19 6.19 18.82
N LEU A 90 2.20 5.42 19.91
CA LEU A 90 3.43 5.06 20.63
C LEU A 90 4.29 4.06 19.85
N GLY A 91 3.65 3.19 19.06
CA GLY A 91 4.31 2.27 18.14
C GLY A 91 4.83 2.95 16.88
N PHE A 92 4.25 4.09 16.46
CA PHE A 92 4.63 4.84 15.26
C PHE A 92 6.11 5.20 15.24
N PRO A 93 6.71 5.73 16.33
CA PRO A 93 8.16 5.91 16.46
C PRO A 93 9.00 4.65 16.20
N LEU A 94 8.44 3.43 16.34
CA LEU A 94 9.16 2.18 16.16
C LEU A 94 8.90 1.52 14.80
N TRP A 95 7.65 1.44 14.35
CA TRP A 95 7.33 0.77 13.08
C TRP A 95 7.58 1.66 11.86
N PHE A 96 7.39 2.98 11.96
CA PHE A 96 7.67 3.92 10.88
C PHE A 96 9.15 3.88 10.43
N PRO A 97 10.15 4.02 11.33
CA PRO A 97 11.55 3.92 10.90
C PRO A 97 11.90 2.52 10.42
N LEU A 98 11.22 1.46 10.90
CA LEU A 98 11.47 0.10 10.43
C LEU A 98 11.02 -0.09 8.97
N VAL A 99 9.85 0.40 8.61
CA VAL A 99 9.36 0.40 7.22
C VAL A 99 10.25 1.28 6.35
N LEU A 100 10.63 2.46 6.85
CA LEU A 100 11.53 3.36 6.13
C LEU A 100 12.91 2.72 5.90
N ALA A 101 13.50 2.08 6.92
CA ALA A 101 14.76 1.37 6.82
C ALA A 101 14.67 0.24 5.79
N PHE A 102 13.58 -0.53 5.78
CA PHE A 102 13.35 -1.57 4.78
C PHE A 102 13.34 -1.00 3.35
N PHE A 103 12.67 0.14 3.13
CA PHE A 103 12.66 0.80 1.83
C PHE A 103 14.03 1.33 1.42
N ILE A 104 14.77 1.94 2.36
CA ILE A 104 16.14 2.42 2.15
C ILE A 104 17.07 1.25 1.79
N VAL A 105 16.95 0.10 2.43
CA VAL A 105 17.77 -1.09 2.10
C VAL A 105 17.52 -1.55 0.67
N ILE A 106 16.25 -1.60 0.22
CA ILE A 106 15.92 -1.94 -1.17
C ILE A 106 16.55 -0.94 -2.14
N LEU A 107 16.44 0.36 -1.85
CA LEU A 107 17.02 1.42 -2.67
C LEU A 107 18.55 1.32 -2.68
N ALA A 108 19.19 1.06 -1.54
CA ALA A 108 20.63 0.89 -1.44
C ALA A 108 21.15 -0.30 -2.25
N VAL A 109 20.43 -1.43 -2.23
CA VAL A 109 20.75 -2.60 -3.08
C VAL A 109 20.60 -2.24 -4.56
N TYR A 110 19.56 -1.49 -4.94
CA TYR A 110 19.38 -1.06 -6.32
C TYR A 110 20.51 -0.12 -6.79
N VAL A 111 20.83 0.90 -6.00
CA VAL A 111 21.90 1.86 -6.31
C VAL A 111 23.26 1.17 -6.36
N SER A 112 23.56 0.23 -5.44
CA SER A 112 24.83 -0.50 -5.46
C SER A 112 25.00 -1.35 -6.71
N VAL A 113 23.95 -2.01 -7.19
CA VAL A 113 23.99 -2.76 -8.45
C VAL A 113 24.31 -1.84 -9.63
N TRP A 114 23.65 -0.68 -9.72
CA TRP A 114 23.95 0.30 -10.77
C TRP A 114 25.36 0.87 -10.66
N ALA A 115 25.83 1.16 -9.44
CA ALA A 115 27.18 1.64 -9.20
C ALA A 115 28.25 0.63 -9.66
N VAL A 116 28.04 -0.67 -9.41
CA VAL A 116 28.93 -1.72 -9.91
C VAL A 116 28.94 -1.75 -11.44
N ILE A 117 27.76 -1.68 -12.08
CA ILE A 117 27.66 -1.66 -13.55
C ILE A 117 28.44 -0.46 -14.12
N ILE A 118 28.21 0.74 -13.58
CA ILE A 118 28.88 1.97 -14.02
C ILE A 118 30.40 1.85 -13.82
N SER A 119 30.85 1.37 -12.66
CA SER A 119 32.27 1.19 -12.35
C SER A 119 32.96 0.22 -13.31
N LEU A 120 32.29 -0.88 -13.67
CA LEU A 120 32.81 -1.83 -14.66
C LEU A 120 32.95 -1.19 -16.05
N TYR A 121 31.94 -0.46 -16.52
CA TYR A 121 32.04 0.25 -17.81
C TYR A 121 33.08 1.37 -17.78
N ALA A 122 33.20 2.10 -16.67
CA ALA A 122 34.22 3.14 -16.50
C ALA A 122 35.64 2.53 -16.55
N SER A 123 35.83 1.35 -15.98
CA SER A 123 37.11 0.62 -16.04
C SER A 123 37.45 0.25 -17.48
N VAL A 124 36.48 -0.30 -18.24
CA VAL A 124 36.66 -0.63 -19.67
C VAL A 124 37.01 0.62 -20.48
N ALA A 125 36.30 1.73 -20.24
CA ALA A 125 36.58 3.00 -20.90
C ALA A 125 38.00 3.50 -20.56
N ALA A 126 38.43 3.41 -19.31
CA ALA A 126 39.78 3.81 -18.89
C ALA A 126 40.87 3.01 -19.62
N PHE A 127 40.69 1.68 -19.80
CA PHE A 127 41.62 0.87 -20.59
C PHE A 127 41.63 1.27 -22.08
N ALA A 128 40.46 1.57 -22.65
CA ALA A 128 40.37 2.04 -24.03
C ALA A 128 41.07 3.40 -24.23
N PHE A 129 40.82 4.37 -23.33
CA PHE A 129 41.48 5.68 -23.36
C PHE A 129 42.99 5.57 -23.12
N SER A 130 43.42 4.71 -22.19
CA SER A 130 44.85 4.42 -21.96
C SER A 130 45.51 3.88 -23.23
N GLY A 131 44.85 2.96 -23.95
CA GLY A 131 45.31 2.44 -25.23
C GLY A 131 45.47 3.52 -26.30
N VAL A 132 44.48 4.41 -26.45
CA VAL A 132 44.55 5.52 -27.42
C VAL A 132 45.64 6.52 -27.03
N ALA A 133 45.73 6.88 -25.75
CA ALA A 133 46.76 7.78 -25.24
C ALA A 133 48.17 7.21 -25.45
N GLY A 134 48.35 5.90 -25.28
CA GLY A 134 49.63 5.24 -25.53
C GLY A 134 50.04 5.24 -27.02
N ILE A 135 49.07 5.16 -27.96
CA ILE A 135 49.34 5.33 -29.40
C ILE A 135 49.79 6.77 -29.69
N ILE A 136 49.12 7.77 -29.10
CA ILE A 136 49.49 9.19 -29.27
C ILE A 136 50.87 9.46 -28.67
N SER A 137 51.22 8.80 -27.56
CA SER A 137 52.52 8.91 -26.90
C SER A 137 53.69 8.53 -27.82
N LEU A 138 53.46 7.72 -28.86
CA LEU A 138 54.47 7.36 -29.85
C LEU A 138 55.08 8.58 -30.56
N LEU A 139 54.31 9.67 -30.73
CA LEU A 139 54.77 10.93 -31.34
C LEU A 139 55.84 11.65 -30.49
N PHE A 140 55.93 11.33 -29.20
CA PHE A 140 56.84 11.96 -28.25
C PHE A 140 57.96 11.02 -27.77
N ALA A 141 58.06 9.83 -28.37
CA ALA A 141 59.02 8.82 -27.98
C ALA A 141 60.47 9.28 -28.28
N GLN A 142 61.32 9.24 -27.25
CA GLN A 142 62.73 9.66 -27.34
C GLN A 142 63.63 8.60 -28.01
N SER A 143 63.17 7.35 -28.11
CA SER A 143 63.90 6.27 -28.76
C SER A 143 62.95 5.29 -29.46
N PHE A 144 63.44 4.67 -30.54
CA PHE A 144 62.67 3.69 -31.30
C PHE A 144 62.24 2.49 -30.43
N ALA A 145 63.13 2.00 -29.57
CA ALA A 145 62.83 0.91 -28.65
C ALA A 145 61.71 1.27 -27.64
N ALA A 146 61.74 2.49 -27.08
CA ALA A 146 60.68 2.96 -26.19
C ALA A 146 59.35 3.13 -26.92
N GLY A 147 59.37 3.64 -28.16
CA GLY A 147 58.19 3.75 -29.02
C GLY A 147 57.54 2.40 -29.31
N LEU A 148 58.34 1.39 -29.67
CA LEU A 148 57.85 0.03 -29.95
C LEU A 148 57.20 -0.61 -28.72
N LEU A 149 57.80 -0.41 -27.53
CA LEU A 149 57.28 -0.90 -26.26
C LEU A 149 55.93 -0.24 -25.94
N MET A 150 55.84 1.09 -26.04
CA MET A 150 54.59 1.83 -25.79
C MET A 150 53.49 1.43 -26.77
N PHE A 151 53.83 1.20 -28.03
CA PHE A 151 52.89 0.69 -29.03
C PHE A 151 52.35 -0.70 -28.67
N GLY A 152 53.24 -1.61 -28.25
CA GLY A 152 52.84 -2.94 -27.77
C GLY A 152 51.92 -2.90 -26.55
N LEU A 153 52.26 -2.09 -25.53
CA LEU A 153 51.41 -1.88 -24.34
C LEU A 153 50.05 -1.30 -24.68
N SER A 154 50.01 -0.39 -25.65
CA SER A 154 48.76 0.22 -26.12
C SER A 154 47.85 -0.79 -26.78
N LEU A 155 48.39 -1.64 -27.66
CA LEU A 155 47.65 -2.74 -28.28
C LEU A 155 47.13 -3.75 -27.25
N ILE A 156 47.94 -4.08 -26.24
CA ILE A 156 47.51 -4.96 -25.14
C ILE A 156 46.36 -4.32 -24.35
N CYS A 157 46.44 -3.03 -24.01
CA CYS A 157 45.37 -2.32 -23.31
C CYS A 157 44.07 -2.28 -24.12
N ILE A 158 44.16 -2.04 -25.44
CA ILE A 158 42.99 -2.07 -26.33
C ILE A 158 42.41 -3.48 -26.40
N GLY A 159 43.25 -4.51 -26.52
CA GLY A 159 42.82 -5.91 -26.54
C GLY A 159 42.09 -6.31 -25.25
N ILE A 160 42.62 -5.91 -24.09
CA ILE A 160 41.98 -6.12 -22.79
C ILE A 160 40.65 -5.36 -22.72
N ALA A 161 40.59 -4.12 -23.21
CA ALA A 161 39.34 -3.33 -23.20
C ALA A 161 38.23 -4.02 -24.00
N VAL A 162 38.54 -4.56 -25.19
CA VAL A 162 37.55 -5.28 -26.02
C VAL A 162 37.08 -6.56 -25.33
N LEU A 163 38.00 -7.37 -24.80
CA LEU A 163 37.64 -8.59 -24.06
C LEU A 163 36.81 -8.27 -22.81
N ALA A 164 37.22 -7.25 -22.05
CA ALA A 164 36.51 -6.80 -20.86
C ALA A 164 35.11 -6.26 -21.20
N PHE A 165 34.91 -5.60 -22.35
CA PHE A 165 33.59 -5.14 -22.79
C PHE A 165 32.59 -6.30 -22.96
N PHE A 166 33.00 -7.40 -23.60
CA PHE A 166 32.18 -8.61 -23.70
C PHE A 166 31.91 -9.25 -22.32
N GLY A 167 32.91 -9.25 -21.43
CA GLY A 167 32.75 -9.73 -20.06
C GLY A 167 31.75 -8.91 -19.26
N VAL A 168 31.87 -7.58 -19.30
CA VAL A 168 31.04 -6.63 -18.56
C VAL A 168 29.61 -6.63 -19.06
N THR A 169 29.37 -6.70 -20.37
CA THR A 169 28.01 -6.79 -20.94
C THR A 169 27.29 -8.04 -20.42
N LYS A 170 27.95 -9.20 -20.44
CA LYS A 170 27.39 -10.45 -19.90
C LYS A 170 27.16 -10.35 -18.38
N LEU A 171 28.13 -9.81 -17.64
CA LEU A 171 28.03 -9.63 -16.19
C LEU A 171 26.89 -8.68 -15.80
N SER A 172 26.67 -7.61 -16.57
CA SER A 172 25.58 -6.67 -16.34
C SER A 172 24.21 -7.32 -16.53
N SER A 173 24.05 -8.16 -17.56
CA SER A 173 22.81 -8.91 -17.76
C SER A 173 22.53 -9.89 -16.62
N TRP A 174 23.59 -10.52 -16.08
CA TRP A 174 23.50 -11.44 -14.96
C TRP A 174 23.15 -10.71 -13.66
N LEU A 175 23.78 -9.57 -13.39
CA LEU A 175 23.47 -8.69 -12.25
C LEU A 175 22.01 -8.23 -12.27
N ILE A 176 21.52 -7.77 -13.43
CA ILE A 176 20.11 -7.38 -13.59
C ILE A 176 19.19 -8.59 -13.33
N GLY A 177 19.55 -9.78 -13.82
CA GLY A 177 18.83 -11.02 -13.53
C GLY A 177 18.79 -11.35 -12.04
N LEU A 178 19.90 -11.16 -11.33
CA LEU A 178 20.02 -11.36 -9.90
C LEU A 178 19.12 -10.39 -9.12
N THR A 179 19.09 -9.10 -9.49
CA THR A 179 18.19 -8.10 -8.90
C THR A 179 16.73 -8.47 -9.11
N ARG A 180 16.33 -8.93 -10.31
CA ARG A 180 14.95 -9.40 -10.55
C ARG A 180 14.61 -10.63 -9.68
N ARG A 181 15.56 -11.53 -9.47
CA ARG A 181 15.36 -12.71 -8.60
C ARG A 181 15.22 -12.30 -7.14
N PHE A 182 16.04 -11.36 -6.67
CA PHE A 182 15.95 -10.78 -5.34
C PHE A 182 14.59 -10.10 -5.11
N LEU A 183 14.14 -9.25 -6.04
CA LEU A 183 12.83 -8.59 -5.96
C LEU A 183 11.67 -9.59 -5.95
N ARG A 184 11.73 -10.66 -6.77
CA ARG A 184 10.72 -11.73 -6.73
C ARG A 184 10.72 -12.47 -5.40
N TRP A 185 11.91 -12.74 -4.84
CA TRP A 185 12.04 -13.36 -3.53
C TRP A 185 11.45 -12.47 -2.42
N VAL A 186 11.77 -11.18 -2.41
CA VAL A 186 11.17 -10.21 -1.49
C VAL A 186 9.65 -10.19 -1.64
N LYS A 187 9.11 -10.11 -2.87
CA LYS A 187 7.66 -10.19 -3.10
C LYS A 187 7.06 -11.49 -2.57
N SER A 188 7.75 -12.61 -2.72
CA SER A 188 7.26 -13.92 -2.23
C SER A 188 7.15 -13.98 -0.71
N LEU A 189 7.96 -13.23 0.05
CA LEU A 189 7.86 -13.15 1.51
C LEU A 189 6.54 -12.49 1.97
N PHE A 190 5.98 -11.58 1.16
CA PHE A 190 4.70 -10.94 1.44
C PHE A 190 3.52 -11.81 1.00
N LEU A 191 3.62 -12.48 -0.15
CA LEU A 191 2.56 -13.34 -0.68
C LEU A 191 2.33 -14.63 0.12
N LYS A 192 3.34 -15.13 0.84
CA LYS A 192 3.25 -16.42 1.55
C LYS A 192 2.45 -16.37 2.87
N LYS A 193 1.98 -15.19 3.31
CA LYS A 193 1.21 -15.04 4.56
C LYS A 193 -0.31 -15.08 4.39
N GLU A 194 -0.83 -15.18 3.16
CA GLU A 194 -2.29 -15.21 2.92
C GLU A 194 -2.87 -16.62 2.68
N VAL A 195 -2.07 -17.68 2.77
CA VAL A 195 -2.57 -19.06 2.64
C VAL A 195 -2.49 -19.77 3.98
N VAL A 196 -3.62 -19.67 4.70
CA VAL A 196 -4.18 -20.55 5.75
C VAL A 196 -3.37 -20.71 7.04
#